data_AF-A0A7X0LSV5-F1
#
_entry.id   AF-A0A7X0LSV5-F1
#
_cell.length_a   1.000
_cell.length_b   1.000
_cell.length_c   1.000
_cell.angle_alpha   90.00
_cell.angle_beta   90.00
_cell.angle_gamma   90.00
#
_symmetry.space_group_name_H-M   'P 1'
#
loop_
_entity.id
_entity.type
_entity.pdbx_description
1 polymer ?
#
loop_
_entity_poly.entity_id
_entity_poly.type
_entity_poly.pdbx_seq_one_letter_code
_entity_poly.pdbx_strand_id
1 'polypeptide(L)'
;MSATYGELIAVQKLGILVGDTDGGHLTREYLVRRAAAADRLADDRFEPSTVVDMIHQAVHYARTLVDHDRLEQGAQGPIPASAPRWDADPRGYARQEHAAWVLEHDIAAGV
;
A
#
# COMPACT_ATOMS: atom_id res chain seq x y z
N MET A 1 6.88 20.33 -7.74
CA MET A 1 6.20 19.45 -6.77
C MET A 1 7.07 18.22 -6.57
N SER A 2 7.31 17.80 -5.32
CA SER A 2 8.05 16.56 -5.04
C SER A 2 7.30 15.34 -5.60
N ALA A 3 8.00 14.32 -6.09
CA ALA A 3 7.43 13.08 -6.61
C ALA A 3 6.45 12.42 -5.60
N THR A 4 6.79 12.48 -4.31
CA THR A 4 5.96 11.98 -3.20
C THR A 4 4.57 12.65 -3.15
N TYR A 5 4.49 13.94 -3.47
CA TYR A 5 3.24 14.69 -3.41
C TYR A 5 2.31 14.33 -4.58
N GLY A 6 2.87 14.10 -5.77
CA GLY A 6 2.12 13.63 -6.94
C GLY A 6 1.52 12.24 -6.72
N GLU A 7 2.29 11.35 -6.08
CA GLU A 7 1.83 10.01 -5.74
C GLU A 7 0.69 10.02 -4.71
N LEU A 8 0.79 10.84 -3.67
CA LEU A 8 -0.27 10.98 -2.66
C LEU A 8 -1.59 11.45 -3.27
N ILE A 9 -1.55 12.38 -4.22
CA ILE A 9 -2.74 12.82 -4.97
C ILE A 9 -3.31 11.67 -5.81
N ALA A 10 -2.46 10.90 -6.49
CA ALA A 10 -2.89 9.77 -7.29
C ALA A 10 -3.56 8.68 -6.42
N VAL A 11 -2.98 8.37 -5.26
CA VAL A 11 -3.55 7.44 -4.27
C VAL A 11 -4.89 7.95 -3.74
N GLN A 12 -5.01 9.25 -3.46
CA GLN A 12 -6.27 9.83 -2.98
C GLN A 12 -7.37 9.72 -4.04
N LYS A 13 -7.06 9.99 -5.31
CA LYS A 13 -8.00 9.82 -6.42
C LYS A 13 -8.41 8.36 -6.58
N LEU A 14 -7.47 7.43 -6.46
CA LEU A 14 -7.75 6.01 -6.52
C LEU A 14 -8.70 5.57 -5.40
N GLY A 15 -8.53 6.09 -4.19
CA GLY A 15 -9.45 5.84 -3.07
C GLY A 15 -10.86 6.36 -3.31
N ILE A 16 -11.03 7.48 -4.04
CA ILE A 16 -12.35 7.96 -4.46
C ILE A 16 -12.97 6.99 -5.45
N LEU A 17 -12.21 6.56 -6.46
CA LEU A 17 -12.70 5.64 -7.49
C LEU A 17 -13.09 4.27 -6.92
N VAL A 18 -12.37 3.76 -5.90
CA VAL A 18 -12.75 2.53 -5.20
C VAL A 18 -14.12 2.65 -4.50
N GLY A 19 -14.49 3.84 -4.05
CA GLY A 19 -15.78 4.11 -3.41
C GLY A 19 -16.97 4.18 -4.37
N ASP A 20 -16.73 4.26 -5.68
CA ASP A 20 -17.78 4.25 -6.70
C ASP A 20 -18.32 2.83 -6.94
N THR A 21 -19.55 2.73 -7.48
CA THR A 21 -20.29 1.46 -7.61
C THR A 21 -19.55 0.37 -8.40
N ASP A 22 -18.69 0.75 -9.35
CA ASP A 22 -17.91 -0.19 -10.18
C ASP A 22 -16.43 -0.27 -9.76
N GLY A 23 -16.04 0.42 -8.68
CA GLY A 23 -14.66 0.62 -8.25
C GLY A 23 -13.97 -0.57 -7.59
N GLY A 24 -14.71 -1.65 -7.32
CA GLY A 24 -14.21 -2.79 -6.54
C GLY A 24 -12.94 -3.42 -7.11
N HIS A 25 -12.80 -3.45 -8.43
CA HIS A 25 -11.61 -3.98 -9.11
C HIS A 25 -10.32 -3.18 -8.84
N LEU A 26 -10.43 -1.91 -8.41
CA LEU A 26 -9.30 -1.04 -8.08
C LEU A 26 -8.88 -1.15 -6.60
N THR A 27 -9.65 -1.88 -5.78
CA THR A 27 -9.44 -1.96 -4.32
C THR A 27 -8.03 -2.42 -3.99
N ARG A 28 -7.55 -3.46 -4.66
CA ARG A 28 -6.22 -4.00 -4.40
C ARG A 28 -5.12 -3.01 -4.75
N GLU A 29 -5.19 -2.37 -5.92
CA GLU A 29 -4.21 -1.36 -6.32
C GLU A 29 -4.20 -0.19 -5.32
N TYR A 30 -5.37 0.27 -4.90
CA TYR A 30 -5.51 1.29 -3.87
C TYR A 30 -4.81 0.89 -2.58
N LEU A 31 -5.07 -0.32 -2.06
CA LEU A 31 -4.50 -0.78 -0.80
C LEU A 31 -2.97 -0.87 -0.87
N VAL A 32 -2.41 -1.42 -1.97
CA VAL A 32 -0.96 -1.50 -2.17
C VAL A 32 -0.32 -0.11 -2.17
N ARG A 33 -0.85 0.81 -2.98
CA ARG A 33 -0.27 2.15 -3.13
C ARG A 33 -0.49 3.00 -1.89
N ARG A 34 -1.63 2.87 -1.22
CA ARG A 34 -1.95 3.57 0.03
C ARG A 34 -1.07 3.11 1.18
N ALA A 35 -0.86 1.79 1.34
CA ALA A 35 0.00 1.25 2.37
C ALA A 35 1.46 1.69 2.17
N ALA A 36 1.97 1.67 0.94
CA ALA A 36 3.32 2.13 0.63
C ALA A 36 3.52 3.64 0.87
N ALA A 37 2.53 4.46 0.49
CA ALA A 37 2.59 5.90 0.74
C ALA A 37 2.58 6.23 2.23
N ALA A 38 1.73 5.57 3.01
CA ALA A 38 1.70 5.72 4.47
C ALA A 38 3.01 5.24 5.12
N ASP A 39 3.57 4.13 4.66
CA ASP A 39 4.85 3.60 5.14
C ASP A 39 6.00 4.59 4.93
N ARG A 40 6.10 5.22 3.74
CA ARG A 40 7.11 6.24 3.46
C ARG A 40 6.94 7.49 4.32
N LEU A 41 5.70 7.92 4.56
CA LEU A 41 5.42 9.07 5.45
C LEU A 41 5.78 8.76 6.90
N ALA A 42 5.62 7.52 7.36
CA ALA A 42 6.00 7.10 8.71
C ALA A 42 7.52 7.08 8.93
N ASP A 43 8.30 6.89 7.86
CA ASP A 43 9.78 6.90 7.92
C ASP A 43 10.37 8.30 7.68
N ASP A 44 9.56 9.29 7.33
CA ASP A 44 10.01 10.67 7.10
C ASP A 44 10.15 11.45 8.43
N ARG A 45 11.03 12.45 8.45
CA ARG A 45 11.42 13.20 9.66
C ARG A 45 10.42 14.29 9.99
N PHE A 46 9.23 13.90 10.46
CA PHE A 46 8.23 14.82 11.00
C PHE A 46 8.42 15.10 12.49
N GLU A 47 7.70 16.12 12.99
CA GLU A 47 7.56 16.37 14.44
C GLU A 47 7.04 15.11 15.17
N PRO A 48 7.48 14.82 16.41
CA PRO A 48 7.20 13.55 17.07
C PRO A 48 5.72 13.16 17.17
N SER A 49 4.82 14.13 17.35
CA SER A 49 3.36 13.89 17.40
C SER A 49 2.80 13.45 16.04
N THR A 50 3.30 14.00 14.95
CA THR A 50 2.92 13.63 13.58
C THR A 50 3.46 12.25 13.20
N VAL A 51 4.66 11.89 13.68
CA VAL A 51 5.26 10.57 13.41
C VAL A 51 4.41 9.42 13.97
N VAL A 52 3.85 9.58 15.18
CA VAL A 52 3.00 8.54 15.80
C VAL A 52 1.74 8.26 14.96
N ASP A 53 1.07 9.32 14.49
CA ASP A 53 -0.12 9.17 13.65
C ASP A 53 0.21 8.52 12.30
N MET A 54 1.34 8.90 11.69
CA MET A 54 1.79 8.28 10.44
C MET A 54 2.14 6.80 10.62
N ILE A 55 2.79 6.42 11.73
CA ILE A 55 3.05 5.00 12.04
C ILE A 55 1.74 4.23 12.18
N HIS A 56 0.76 4.76 12.90
CA HIS A 56 -0.54 4.11 13.03
C HIS A 56 -1.25 3.94 11.68
N GLN A 57 -1.21 4.96 10.81
CA GLN A 57 -1.77 4.84 9.47
C GLN A 57 -1.04 3.78 8.63
N ALA A 58 0.30 3.75 8.66
CA ALA A 58 1.09 2.77 7.95
C ALA A 58 0.74 1.34 8.39
N VAL A 59 0.68 1.08 9.70
CA VAL A 59 0.28 -0.22 10.25
C VAL A 59 -1.16 -0.57 9.87
N HIS A 60 -2.08 0.39 9.94
CA HIS A 60 -3.48 0.18 9.59
C HIS A 60 -3.64 -0.28 8.14
N TYR A 61 -3.15 0.51 7.18
CA TYR A 61 -3.29 0.16 5.75
C TYR A 61 -2.51 -1.11 5.39
N ALA A 62 -1.36 -1.33 5.99
CA ALA A 62 -0.61 -2.57 5.78
C ALA A 62 -1.40 -3.80 6.25
N ARG A 63 -2.07 -3.74 7.40
CA ARG A 63 -2.96 -4.82 7.86
C ARG A 63 -4.17 -4.99 6.95
N THR A 64 -4.80 -3.90 6.54
CA THR A 64 -5.94 -3.95 5.61
C THR A 64 -5.56 -4.64 4.30
N LEU A 65 -4.36 -4.36 3.77
CA LEU A 65 -3.84 -5.04 2.59
C LEU A 65 -3.62 -6.54 2.86
N VAL A 66 -2.94 -6.91 3.95
CA VAL A 66 -2.75 -8.32 4.35
C VAL A 66 -4.08 -9.05 4.42
N ASP A 67 -5.07 -8.48 5.10
CA ASP A 67 -6.37 -9.12 5.33
C ASP A 67 -7.16 -9.25 4.02
N HIS A 68 -7.14 -8.22 3.17
CA HIS A 68 -7.73 -8.27 1.83
C HIS A 68 -7.12 -9.42 1.01
N ASP A 69 -5.80 -9.49 0.96
CA ASP A 69 -5.07 -10.48 0.16
C ASP A 69 -5.19 -11.91 0.74
N ARG A 70 -5.38 -12.05 2.06
CA ARG A 70 -5.75 -13.33 2.69
C ARG A 70 -7.14 -13.80 2.26
N LEU A 71 -8.11 -12.90 2.19
CA LEU A 71 -9.49 -13.22 1.84
C LEU A 71 -9.62 -13.56 0.36
N GLU A 72 -9.01 -12.77 -0.51
CA GLU A 72 -9.09 -12.90 -1.97
C GLU A 72 -8.04 -13.85 -2.56
N GLN A 73 -7.20 -14.47 -1.71
CA GLN A 73 -6.04 -15.30 -2.11
C GLN A 73 -5.09 -14.57 -3.08
N GLY A 74 -4.97 -13.25 -2.91
CA GLY A 74 -4.09 -12.38 -3.68
C GLY A 74 -2.71 -12.27 -3.05
N ALA A 75 -1.67 -12.25 -3.87
CA ALA A 75 -0.33 -11.73 -3.54
C ALA A 75 0.46 -11.68 -4.85
N GLN A 76 1.25 -10.63 -5.03
CA GLN A 76 2.17 -10.49 -6.16
C GLN A 76 3.62 -10.68 -5.73
N GLY A 77 3.92 -10.42 -4.46
CA GLY A 77 5.24 -10.64 -3.91
C GLY A 77 5.56 -12.12 -3.64
N PRO A 78 6.85 -12.43 -3.39
CA PRO A 78 7.33 -13.80 -3.27
C PRO A 78 6.85 -14.55 -2.02
N ILE A 79 6.38 -13.85 -0.99
CA ILE A 79 5.90 -14.47 0.25
C ILE A 79 4.40 -14.22 0.36
N PRO A 80 3.59 -15.29 0.48
CA PRO A 80 2.13 -15.17 0.46
C PRO A 80 1.58 -14.41 1.68
N ALA A 81 0.40 -13.81 1.54
CA ALA A 81 -0.30 -13.09 2.60
C ALA A 81 -0.60 -13.95 3.84
N SER A 82 -0.72 -15.28 3.64
CA SER A 82 -0.96 -16.26 4.70
C SER A 82 0.26 -16.53 5.59
N ALA A 83 1.45 -16.02 5.24
CA ALA A 83 2.64 -16.24 6.05
C ALA A 83 2.51 -15.55 7.43
N PRO A 84 2.68 -16.29 8.56
CA PRO A 84 2.46 -15.74 9.90
C PRO A 84 3.36 -14.55 10.26
N ARG A 85 4.52 -14.39 9.58
CA ARG A 85 5.43 -13.25 9.77
C ARG A 85 4.75 -11.89 9.57
N TRP A 86 3.69 -11.83 8.77
CA TRP A 86 2.98 -10.59 8.47
C TRP A 86 2.09 -10.08 9.61
N ASP A 87 1.80 -10.92 10.61
CA ASP A 87 1.10 -10.45 11.81
C ASP A 87 2.02 -9.57 12.68
N ALA A 88 3.31 -9.90 12.70
CA ALA A 88 4.34 -9.14 13.42
C ALA A 88 4.92 -7.98 12.59
N ASP A 89 4.97 -8.12 11.26
CA ASP A 89 5.51 -7.13 10.33
C ASP A 89 4.57 -6.89 9.13
N PRO A 90 3.40 -6.26 9.32
CA PRO A 90 2.51 -5.95 8.22
C PRO A 90 3.13 -4.93 7.26
N ARG A 91 3.95 -3.98 7.77
CA ARG A 91 4.64 -2.98 6.95
C ARG A 91 5.60 -3.63 5.95
N GLY A 92 6.31 -4.67 6.37
CA GLY A 92 7.15 -5.48 5.47
C GLY A 92 6.37 -6.13 4.33
N TYR A 93 5.14 -6.58 4.60
CA TYR A 93 4.25 -7.09 3.54
C TYR A 93 3.88 -5.98 2.54
N ALA A 94 3.46 -4.81 3.02
CA ALA A 94 3.14 -3.68 2.14
C ALA A 94 4.32 -3.27 1.24
N ARG A 95 5.54 -3.24 1.77
CA ARG A 95 6.76 -2.97 0.99
C ARG A 95 7.01 -4.02 -0.08
N GLN A 96 6.81 -5.30 0.25
CA GLN A 96 6.96 -6.41 -0.70
C GLN A 96 5.97 -6.26 -1.86
N GLU A 97 4.69 -6.09 -1.56
CA GLU A 97 3.64 -6.00 -2.58
C GLU A 97 3.82 -4.76 -3.45
N HIS A 98 4.19 -3.63 -2.86
CA HIS A 98 4.50 -2.44 -3.64
C HIS A 98 5.71 -2.63 -4.55
N ALA A 99 6.76 -3.31 -4.10
CA ALA A 99 7.92 -3.61 -4.94
C ALA A 99 7.52 -4.50 -6.14
N ALA A 100 6.67 -5.51 -5.92
CA ALA A 100 6.14 -6.35 -6.99
C ALA A 100 5.27 -5.55 -7.97
N TRP A 101 4.40 -4.67 -7.46
CA TRP A 101 3.55 -3.79 -8.27
C TRP A 101 4.37 -2.84 -9.16
N VAL A 102 5.41 -2.20 -8.60
CA VAL A 102 6.31 -1.32 -9.37
C VAL A 102 6.98 -2.11 -10.49
N LEU A 103 7.49 -3.31 -10.21
CA LEU A 103 8.13 -4.15 -11.24
C LEU A 103 7.16 -4.51 -12.38
N GLU A 104 5.93 -4.88 -12.06
CA GLU A 104 4.90 -5.17 -13.07
C GLU A 104 4.61 -3.94 -13.96
N HIS A 105 4.52 -2.75 -13.36
CA HIS A 105 4.12 -1.52 -14.05
C HIS A 105 5.28 -0.84 -14.79
N ASP A 106 6.51 -0.95 -14.28
CA ASP A 106 7.71 -0.51 -14.99
C ASP A 106 7.97 -1.36 -16.23
N ILE A 107 7.71 -2.67 -16.16
CA ILE A 107 7.78 -3.56 -17.32
C ILE A 107 6.67 -3.22 -18.33
N ALA A 108 5.45 -2.97 -17.87
CA ALA A 108 4.33 -2.60 -18.76
C ALA A 108 4.52 -1.25 -19.48
N ALA A 109 5.30 -0.33 -18.90
CA ALA A 109 5.62 0.97 -19.52
C ALA A 109 6.80 0.92 -20.52
N GLY A 110 7.53 -0.20 -20.58
CA GLY A 110 8.75 -0.38 -21.39
C GLY A 110 8.58 -1.21 -22.67
N VAL A 111 7.34 -1.58 -23.04
CA VAL A 111 7.01 -2.40 -24.23
C VAL A 111 6.18 -1.62 -25.23
#